data_AF-A0A843SYG0-F1
#
_entry.id   AF-A0A843SYG0-F1
#
_cell.length_a   1.000
_cell.length_b   1.000
_cell.length_c   1.000
_cell.angle_alpha   90.00
_cell.angle_beta   90.00
_cell.angle_gamma   90.00
#
_symmetry.space_group_name_H-M   'P 1'
#
loop_
_entity.id
_entity.type
_entity.pdbx_description
1 polymer ?
#
loop_
_entity_poly.entity_id
_entity_poly.type
_entity_poly.pdbx_seq_one_letter_code
_entity_poly.pdbx_strand_id
1 'polypeptide(L)'
;MNVSALRALVLVAAVCGTSTFAAAQRDEPGSPWADSPLTILQLNDVYSITPVDGAGGLARVATLKQTLAAAGRTPFVMLAGDFLSSSVESTVFKGEQMIASLNAAGLDMATLGNHEFDFGIDLLLQRMAEAKFQWVVSNVVDLRTNRPIGGAEPFVVRTFGHLKVGFIGLCLTEEGPAERLKQVRILDPAEAAAMYIPMLKAQQVDAI
;
A
#
# COMPACT_ATOMS: atom_id res chain seq x y z
N MET A 1 -31.24 -11.33 6.33
CA MET A 1 -29.85 -11.64 6.72
C MET A 1 -29.11 -10.32 6.81
N ASN A 2 -28.59 -9.99 7.99
CA ASN A 2 -28.16 -8.65 8.36
C ASN A 2 -26.89 -8.25 7.60
N VAL A 3 -26.95 -7.15 6.86
CA VAL A 3 -25.80 -6.53 6.18
C VAL A 3 -25.23 -5.51 7.17
N SER A 4 -24.33 -5.93 8.04
CA SER A 4 -23.66 -5.02 8.97
C SER A 4 -22.35 -5.62 9.48
N ALA A 5 -21.24 -5.24 8.84
CA ALA A 5 -19.95 -4.91 9.45
C ALA A 5 -18.86 -4.85 8.36
N LEU A 6 -18.76 -3.71 7.66
CA LEU A 6 -17.51 -3.31 7.03
C LEU A 6 -17.18 -1.91 7.53
N ARG A 7 -16.33 -1.85 8.55
CA ARG A 7 -15.61 -0.65 8.95
C ARG A 7 -14.17 -1.08 9.21
N ALA A 8 -13.37 -1.14 8.14
CA ALA A 8 -11.93 -1.12 8.27
C ALA A 8 -11.54 0.30 8.70
N LEU A 9 -10.98 0.42 9.91
CA LEU A 9 -10.51 1.70 10.44
C LEU A 9 -9.13 2.01 9.86
N VAL A 10 -9.06 3.05 9.03
CA VAL A 10 -7.80 3.65 8.57
C VAL A 10 -7.28 4.56 9.69
N LEU A 11 -6.09 4.28 10.22
CA LEU A 11 -5.43 5.17 11.18
C LEU A 11 -4.76 6.32 10.40
N VAL A 12 -5.46 7.44 10.20
CA VAL A 12 -4.84 8.68 9.71
C VAL A 12 -4.19 9.40 10.90
N ALA A 13 -2.87 9.31 11.02
CA ALA A 13 -2.13 10.04 12.04
C ALA A 13 -1.73 11.44 11.51
N ALA A 14 -2.58 12.44 11.72
CA ALA A 14 -2.17 13.85 11.64
C ALA A 14 -1.40 14.21 12.92
N VAL A 15 -0.07 14.18 12.86
CA VAL A 15 0.78 14.52 14.01
C VAL A 15 0.90 16.04 14.14
N CYS A 16 0.00 16.64 14.92
CA CYS A 16 0.22 17.95 15.51
C CYS A 16 0.67 17.74 16.97
N GLY A 17 1.77 18.38 17.35
CA GLY A 17 2.57 18.05 18.52
C GLY A 17 1.81 18.02 19.85
N THR A 18 1.37 16.85 20.27
CA THR A 18 1.35 16.37 21.66
C THR A 18 1.35 14.85 21.58
N SER A 19 2.24 14.19 22.33
CA SER A 19 2.36 12.73 22.40
C SER A 19 1.16 12.12 23.11
N THR A 20 0.05 12.01 22.39
CA THR A 20 -1.02 11.07 22.67
C THR A 20 -0.94 10.00 21.60
N PHE A 21 -0.52 8.79 21.97
CA PHE A 21 -0.85 7.63 21.15
C PHE A 21 -2.38 7.60 21.09
N ALA A 22 -2.94 7.90 19.92
CA ALA A 22 -4.35 7.68 19.68
C ALA A 22 -4.64 6.25 20.12
N ALA A 23 -5.51 6.09 21.12
CA ALA A 23 -5.92 4.77 21.57
C ALA A 23 -6.41 4.02 20.33
N ALA A 24 -5.72 2.94 19.97
CA ALA A 24 -6.22 2.02 18.96
C ALA A 24 -7.64 1.67 19.40
N GLN A 25 -8.61 2.04 18.57
CA GLN A 25 -10.02 1.79 18.84
C GLN A 25 -10.15 0.29 19.10
N ARG A 26 -10.63 -0.10 20.28
CA ARG A 26 -10.75 -1.53 20.63
C ARG A 26 -11.68 -2.18 19.62
N ASP A 27 -11.24 -3.28 19.04
CA ASP A 27 -12.05 -4.05 18.12
C ASP A 27 -13.37 -4.48 18.79
N GLU A 28 -14.44 -4.48 18.02
CA GLU A 28 -15.75 -4.94 18.47
C GLU A 28 -15.65 -6.40 18.99
N PRO A 29 -16.36 -6.76 20.08
CA PRO A 29 -16.40 -8.13 20.57
C PRO A 29 -16.85 -9.10 19.46
N GLY A 30 -16.01 -10.10 19.15
CA GLY A 30 -16.25 -11.07 18.07
C GLY A 30 -15.68 -10.68 16.70
N SER A 31 -15.01 -9.54 16.58
CA SER A 31 -14.20 -9.20 15.40
C SER A 31 -13.08 -10.23 15.22
N PRO A 32 -12.77 -10.68 13.99
CA PRO A 32 -11.59 -11.51 13.73
C PRO A 32 -10.27 -10.81 14.11
N TRP A 33 -10.32 -9.48 14.26
CA TRP A 33 -9.19 -8.65 14.67
C TRP A 33 -8.95 -8.67 16.19
N ALA A 34 -9.92 -9.14 16.98
CA ALA A 34 -9.79 -9.20 18.43
C ALA A 34 -8.53 -9.99 18.84
N ASP A 35 -7.74 -9.42 19.75
CA ASP A 35 -6.47 -9.99 20.23
C ASP A 35 -5.37 -10.17 19.16
N SER A 36 -5.59 -9.71 17.92
CA SER A 36 -4.55 -9.73 16.88
C SER A 36 -3.41 -8.77 17.25
N PRO A 37 -2.13 -9.19 17.11
CA PRO A 37 -1.00 -8.29 17.29
C PRO A 37 -0.83 -7.32 16.11
N LEU A 38 -1.54 -7.53 14.99
CA LEU A 38 -1.41 -6.73 13.77
C LEU A 38 -1.76 -5.26 14.00
N THR A 39 -0.94 -4.36 13.48
CA THR A 39 -1.25 -2.94 13.39
C THR A 39 -0.93 -2.46 11.98
N ILE A 40 -1.95 -2.13 11.19
CA ILE A 40 -1.75 -1.59 9.85
C ILE A 40 -1.38 -0.11 9.96
N LEU A 41 -0.25 0.25 9.35
CA LEU A 41 0.16 1.63 9.13
C LEU A 41 0.03 1.93 7.64
N GLN A 42 -1.02 2.64 7.24
CA GLN A 42 -1.22 3.00 5.84
C GLN A 42 -0.69 4.39 5.56
N LEU A 43 0.07 4.49 4.47
CA LEU A 43 0.46 5.73 3.82
C LEU A 43 -0.19 5.80 2.43
N ASN A 44 -0.28 6.99 1.87
CA ASN A 44 -0.65 7.27 0.48
C ASN A 44 -0.07 8.63 0.11
N ASP A 45 0.11 8.91 -1.18
CA ASP A 45 0.43 10.26 -1.67
C ASP A 45 1.69 10.86 -1.02
N VAL A 46 2.76 10.05 -0.93
CA VAL A 46 4.00 10.44 -0.26
C VAL A 46 4.95 11.08 -1.27
N TYR A 47 4.82 12.39 -1.44
CA TYR A 47 5.67 13.16 -2.36
C TYR A 47 6.95 13.74 -1.72
N SER A 48 7.14 13.62 -0.40
CA SER A 48 8.38 14.08 0.26
C SER A 48 8.88 13.06 1.26
N ILE A 49 10.19 12.80 1.21
CA ILE A 49 10.88 11.89 2.15
C ILE A 49 11.04 12.56 3.51
N THR A 50 11.29 13.88 3.51
CA THR A 50 11.57 14.69 4.68
C THR A 50 10.31 15.32 5.27
N PRO A 51 10.35 15.76 6.53
CA PRO A 51 9.28 16.57 7.09
C PRO A 51 9.00 17.83 6.28
N VAL A 52 7.72 18.18 6.14
CA VAL A 52 7.25 19.47 5.62
C VAL A 52 6.64 20.23 6.80
N ASP A 53 7.15 21.43 7.07
CA ASP A 53 6.72 22.27 8.20
C ASP A 53 6.69 21.52 9.55
N GLY A 54 7.65 20.61 9.74
CA GLY A 54 7.77 19.78 10.94
C GLY A 54 6.88 18.54 10.97
N ALA A 55 5.97 18.34 10.01
CA ALA A 55 5.05 17.19 9.93
C ALA A 55 5.48 16.12 8.90
N GLY A 56 5.05 14.87 9.05
CA GLY A 56 5.31 13.78 8.07
C GLY A 56 6.71 13.13 8.12
N GLY A 57 7.28 12.75 6.98
CA GLY A 57 8.65 12.23 6.87
C GLY A 57 8.82 10.73 7.19
N LEU A 58 9.49 10.02 6.27
CA LEU A 58 9.63 8.55 6.31
C LEU A 58 10.46 8.05 7.50
N ALA A 59 11.42 8.84 7.99
CA ALA A 59 12.18 8.49 9.18
C ALA A 59 11.28 8.32 10.42
N ARG A 60 10.25 9.16 10.57
CA ARG A 60 9.30 9.04 11.68
C ARG A 60 8.36 7.85 11.52
N VAL A 61 7.98 7.50 10.29
CA VAL A 61 7.25 6.25 10.02
C VAL A 61 8.09 5.04 10.43
N ALA A 62 9.38 5.02 10.07
CA ALA A 62 10.29 3.95 10.45
C ALA A 62 10.41 3.83 11.98
N THR A 63 10.56 4.96 12.69
CA THR A 63 10.57 4.97 14.16
C THR A 63 9.24 4.48 14.76
N LEU A 64 8.11 4.84 14.17
CA LEU A 64 6.79 4.37 14.62
C LEU A 64 6.66 2.85 14.45
N LYS A 65 7.07 2.31 13.29
CA LYS A 65 7.14 0.86 13.05
C LYS A 65 7.99 0.18 14.13
N GLN A 66 9.19 0.67 14.38
CA GLN A 66 10.08 0.10 15.41
C GLN A 66 9.49 0.17 16.82
N THR A 67 8.85 1.29 17.16
CA THR A 67 8.22 1.50 18.48
C THR A 67 7.07 0.53 18.70
N LEU A 68 6.21 0.35 17.70
CA LEU A 68 5.10 -0.62 17.77
C LEU A 68 5.60 -2.05 17.90
N ALA A 69 6.63 -2.42 17.13
CA ALA A 69 7.26 -3.72 17.23
C ALA A 69 7.86 -3.97 18.63
N ALA A 70 8.56 -2.98 19.20
CA ALA A 70 9.11 -3.07 20.54
C ALA A 70 8.02 -3.16 21.64
N ALA A 71 6.83 -2.62 21.37
CA ALA A 71 5.66 -2.76 22.24
C ALA A 71 4.91 -4.09 22.07
N GLY A 72 5.45 -5.06 21.32
CA GLY A 72 4.86 -6.39 21.12
C GLY A 72 3.75 -6.43 20.07
N ARG A 73 3.59 -5.38 19.24
CA ARG A 73 2.70 -5.39 18.07
C ARG A 73 3.42 -5.94 16.84
N THR A 74 2.65 -6.27 15.82
CA THR A 74 3.12 -6.62 14.48
C THR A 74 2.73 -5.49 13.52
N PRO A 75 3.55 -4.42 13.40
CA PRO A 75 3.26 -3.32 12.50
C PRO A 75 3.48 -3.75 11.05
N PHE A 76 2.49 -3.49 10.20
CA PHE A 76 2.53 -3.75 8.76
C PHE A 76 2.29 -2.44 8.01
N VAL A 77 3.34 -1.93 7.35
CA VAL A 77 3.34 -0.64 6.68
C VAL A 77 2.98 -0.84 5.21
N MET A 78 1.92 -0.18 4.78
CA MET A 78 1.43 -0.23 3.41
C MET A 78 1.42 1.14 2.78
N LEU A 79 1.61 1.21 1.47
CA LEU A 79 1.54 2.45 0.72
C LEU A 79 0.59 2.32 -0.48
N ALA A 80 -0.47 3.12 -0.48
CA ALA A 80 -1.58 3.03 -1.42
C ALA A 80 -1.36 3.89 -2.69
N GLY A 81 -0.17 3.77 -3.30
CA GLY A 81 0.18 4.49 -4.53
C GLY A 81 0.61 5.94 -4.33
N ASP A 82 0.96 6.56 -5.46
CA ASP A 82 1.34 7.96 -5.64
C ASP A 82 2.53 8.40 -4.77
N PHE A 83 3.72 7.96 -5.17
CA PHE A 83 4.96 8.30 -4.46
C PHE A 83 6.18 8.42 -5.36
N LEU A 84 6.13 7.89 -6.59
CA LEU A 84 7.27 8.03 -7.51
C LEU A 84 7.36 9.42 -8.15
N SER A 85 6.23 10.10 -8.34
CA SER A 85 6.11 11.43 -8.96
C SER A 85 5.02 12.20 -8.21
N SER A 86 4.97 13.54 -8.13
CA SER A 86 5.80 14.53 -8.85
C SER A 86 6.57 15.47 -7.92
N SER A 87 7.45 14.93 -7.07
CA SER A 87 8.31 15.77 -6.24
C SER A 87 9.47 16.40 -7.03
N VAL A 88 10.08 17.45 -6.47
CA VAL A 88 11.29 18.09 -7.04
C VAL A 88 12.43 17.08 -7.14
N GLU A 89 12.66 16.31 -6.08
CA GLU A 89 13.66 15.24 -6.04
C GLU A 89 13.33 14.16 -7.07
N SER A 90 12.06 13.81 -7.21
CA SER A 90 11.61 12.81 -8.18
C SER A 90 11.80 13.27 -9.62
N THR A 91 11.76 14.58 -9.88
CA THR A 91 12.09 15.11 -11.21
C THR A 91 13.57 14.88 -11.58
N VAL A 92 14.47 14.88 -10.58
CA VAL A 92 15.92 14.68 -10.77
C VAL A 92 16.27 13.19 -10.78
N PHE A 93 15.83 12.45 -9.75
CA PHE A 93 16.23 11.07 -9.48
C PHE A 93 15.23 10.02 -9.99
N LYS A 94 14.08 10.47 -10.52
CA LYS A 94 13.07 9.63 -11.16
C LYS A 94 12.57 8.49 -10.27
N GLY A 95 12.32 8.79 -9.00
CA GLY A 95 11.75 7.86 -8.02
C GLY A 95 12.76 6.93 -7.34
N GLU A 96 14.02 6.86 -7.80
CA GLU A 96 15.08 6.03 -7.19
C GLU A 96 15.26 6.32 -5.70
N GLN A 97 15.34 7.61 -5.40
CA GLN A 97 15.53 8.13 -4.05
C GLN A 97 14.36 7.75 -3.14
N MET A 98 13.13 7.72 -3.70
CA MET A 98 11.93 7.32 -2.95
C MET A 98 11.92 5.82 -2.68
N ILE A 99 12.20 4.98 -3.68
CA ILE A 99 12.32 3.52 -3.50
C ILE A 99 13.38 3.20 -2.44
N ALA A 100 14.57 3.81 -2.53
CA ALA A 100 15.62 3.63 -1.55
C ALA A 100 15.19 4.04 -0.13
N SER A 101 14.45 5.14 0.00
CA SER A 101 13.95 5.63 1.29
C SER A 101 12.86 4.74 1.88
N LEU A 102 11.92 4.26 1.07
CA LEU A 102 10.86 3.33 1.50
C LEU A 102 11.44 1.96 1.88
N ASN A 103 12.43 1.48 1.13
CA ASN A 103 13.21 0.30 1.48
C ASN A 103 13.89 0.46 2.85
N ALA A 104 14.51 1.61 3.11
CA ALA A 104 15.16 1.90 4.39
C ALA A 104 14.16 2.10 5.54
N ALA A 105 13.00 2.70 5.26
CA ALA A 105 11.92 2.89 6.24
C ALA A 105 11.19 1.57 6.59
N GLY A 106 11.44 0.51 5.81
CA GLY A 106 10.86 -0.80 6.02
C GLY A 106 9.39 -0.84 5.59
N LEU A 107 9.05 -0.31 4.41
CA LEU A 107 7.76 -0.56 3.79
C LEU A 107 7.55 -2.08 3.59
N ASP A 108 6.34 -2.59 3.81
CA ASP A 108 6.05 -4.02 3.64
C ASP A 108 5.33 -4.30 2.32
N MET A 109 4.42 -3.42 1.92
CA MET A 109 3.60 -3.60 0.71
C MET A 109 3.25 -2.27 0.06
N ALA A 110 3.17 -2.26 -1.27
CA ALA A 110 2.65 -1.14 -2.04
C ALA A 110 1.76 -1.59 -3.20
N THR A 111 0.87 -0.71 -3.62
CA THR A 111 0.18 -0.75 -4.92
C THR A 111 0.57 0.47 -5.74
N LEU A 112 0.14 0.49 -7.00
CA LEU A 112 0.30 1.62 -7.91
C LEU A 112 -0.88 2.60 -7.76
N GLY A 113 -0.56 3.89 -7.81
CA GLY A 113 -1.46 5.00 -8.11
C GLY A 113 -1.22 5.51 -9.55
N ASN A 114 -1.81 6.64 -9.89
CA ASN A 114 -1.73 7.20 -11.24
C ASN A 114 -0.37 7.86 -11.53
N HIS A 115 0.35 8.35 -10.53
CA HIS A 115 1.64 9.03 -10.72
C HIS A 115 2.83 8.09 -10.90
N GLU A 116 2.67 6.79 -10.65
CA GLU A 116 3.72 5.79 -10.90
C GLU A 116 4.11 5.69 -12.40
N PHE A 117 3.24 6.12 -13.31
CA PHE A 117 3.44 6.05 -14.75
C PHE A 117 4.10 7.30 -15.37
N ASP A 118 4.33 8.35 -14.58
CA ASP A 118 4.75 9.67 -15.09
C ASP A 118 6.10 9.67 -15.79
N PHE A 119 7.00 8.79 -15.38
CA PHE A 119 8.33 8.63 -15.99
C PHE A 119 8.38 7.52 -17.05
N GLY A 120 7.23 6.91 -17.38
CA GLY A 120 7.10 5.83 -18.33
C GLY A 120 7.24 4.43 -17.71
N ILE A 121 6.66 3.44 -18.39
CA ILE A 121 6.55 2.05 -17.93
C ILE A 121 7.92 1.41 -17.71
N ASP A 122 8.90 1.64 -18.59
CA ASP A 122 10.21 1.00 -18.49
C ASP A 122 10.91 1.40 -17.17
N LEU A 123 10.79 2.68 -16.78
CA LEU A 123 11.37 3.15 -15.53
C LEU A 123 10.55 2.71 -14.33
N LEU A 124 9.22 2.66 -14.43
CA LEU A 124 8.38 2.06 -13.40
C LEU A 124 8.80 0.61 -13.13
N LEU A 125 8.98 -0.21 -14.17
CA LEU A 125 9.44 -1.60 -14.03
C LEU A 125 10.80 -1.68 -13.35
N GLN A 126 11.72 -0.75 -13.66
CA GLN A 126 13.01 -0.65 -12.97
C GLN A 126 12.82 -0.32 -11.48
N ARG A 127 11.99 0.67 -11.13
CA ARG A 127 11.70 1.04 -9.74
C ARG A 127 11.00 -0.07 -8.97
N MET A 128 10.12 -0.81 -9.64
CA MET A 128 9.49 -1.99 -9.06
C MET A 128 10.51 -3.08 -8.73
N ALA A 129 11.51 -3.30 -9.60
CA ALA A 129 12.59 -4.27 -9.38
C ALA A 129 13.58 -3.86 -8.28
N GLU A 130 13.74 -2.56 -8.01
CA GLU A 130 14.58 -2.02 -6.93
C GLU A 130 13.90 -2.10 -5.55
N ALA A 131 12.58 -2.29 -5.51
CA ALA A 131 11.81 -2.39 -4.27
C ALA A 131 12.14 -3.67 -3.49
N LYS A 132 12.28 -3.54 -2.17
CA LYS A 132 12.42 -4.65 -1.22
C LYS A 132 11.10 -5.02 -0.54
N PHE A 133 10.03 -4.32 -0.90
CA PHE A 133 8.67 -4.54 -0.42
C PHE A 133 7.82 -5.24 -1.49
N GLN A 134 6.70 -5.83 -1.06
CA GLN A 134 5.82 -6.56 -1.96
C GLN A 134 4.95 -5.60 -2.78
N TRP A 135 4.99 -5.73 -4.10
CA TRP A 135 3.97 -5.14 -4.96
C TRP A 135 2.73 -6.02 -5.01
N VAL A 136 1.56 -5.41 -4.81
CA VAL A 136 0.25 -6.02 -5.07
C VAL A 136 -0.49 -5.14 -6.06
N VAL A 137 -0.84 -5.68 -7.22
CA VAL A 137 -1.45 -4.92 -8.31
C VAL A 137 -2.46 -5.79 -9.03
N SER A 138 -3.74 -5.49 -8.85
CA SER A 138 -4.84 -6.37 -9.27
C SER A 138 -5.39 -5.99 -10.65
N ASN A 139 -5.33 -4.71 -10.99
CA ASN A 139 -6.05 -4.16 -12.14
C ASN A 139 -5.16 -3.51 -13.20
N VAL A 140 -3.83 -3.45 -13.03
CA VAL A 140 -2.90 -2.98 -14.07
C VAL A 140 -2.24 -4.18 -14.74
N VAL A 141 -2.67 -4.47 -15.96
CA VAL A 141 -2.28 -5.65 -16.73
C VAL A 141 -1.30 -5.28 -17.83
N ASP A 142 -0.14 -5.93 -17.86
CA ASP A 142 0.81 -5.84 -18.97
C ASP A 142 0.21 -6.51 -20.23
N LEU A 143 0.12 -5.75 -21.33
CA LEU A 143 -0.47 -6.20 -22.58
C LEU A 143 0.33 -7.31 -23.27
N ARG A 144 1.62 -7.45 -22.98
CA ARG A 144 2.48 -8.50 -23.56
C ARG A 144 2.28 -9.84 -22.89
N THR A 145 2.12 -9.83 -21.57
CA THR A 145 2.09 -11.05 -20.75
C THR A 145 0.67 -11.42 -20.32
N ASN A 146 -0.27 -10.48 -20.37
CA ASN A 146 -1.62 -10.59 -19.82
C ASN A 146 -1.60 -10.97 -18.32
N ARG A 147 -0.58 -10.49 -17.60
CA ARG A 147 -0.36 -10.65 -16.15
C ARG A 147 -0.27 -9.26 -15.51
N PRO A 148 -0.39 -9.15 -14.17
CA PRO A 148 -0.08 -7.90 -13.50
C PRO A 148 1.30 -7.36 -13.88
N ILE A 149 1.38 -6.05 -14.05
CA ILE A 149 2.62 -5.36 -14.44
C ILE A 149 3.78 -5.69 -13.48
N GLY A 150 4.99 -5.77 -14.03
CA GLY A 150 6.22 -5.95 -13.23
C GLY A 150 6.31 -7.29 -12.49
N GLY A 151 5.46 -8.27 -12.85
CA GLY A 151 5.37 -9.53 -12.12
C GLY A 151 4.77 -9.38 -10.72
N ALA A 152 4.05 -8.28 -10.46
CA ALA A 152 3.34 -8.09 -9.20
C ALA A 152 2.32 -9.21 -8.95
N GLU A 153 2.04 -9.46 -7.67
CA GLU A 153 0.98 -10.39 -7.32
C GLU A 153 -0.38 -9.71 -7.48
N PRO A 154 -1.39 -10.36 -8.10
CA PRO A 154 -2.72 -9.78 -8.27
C PRO A 154 -3.47 -9.66 -6.94
N PHE A 155 -3.14 -10.50 -5.97
CA PHE A 155 -3.58 -10.41 -4.59
C PHE A 155 -2.57 -11.16 -3.72
N VAL A 156 -2.54 -10.86 -2.43
CA VAL A 156 -1.63 -11.53 -1.48
C VAL A 156 -2.41 -11.98 -0.26
N VAL A 157 -2.02 -13.11 0.32
CA VAL A 157 -2.50 -13.54 1.64
C VAL A 157 -1.33 -13.57 2.62
N ARG A 158 -1.53 -13.01 3.81
CA ARG A 158 -0.57 -13.06 4.92
C ARG A 158 -1.27 -13.47 6.20
N THR A 159 -0.52 -14.14 7.08
CA THR A 159 -1.00 -14.55 8.40
C THR A 159 -0.24 -13.79 9.48
N PHE A 160 -0.98 -13.20 10.42
CA PHE A 160 -0.47 -12.41 11.54
C PHE A 160 -1.02 -13.00 12.85
N GLY A 161 -0.23 -13.86 13.48
CA GLY A 161 -0.73 -14.68 14.60
C GLY A 161 -1.82 -15.63 14.11
N HIS A 162 -3.03 -15.50 14.65
CA HIS A 162 -4.19 -16.30 14.23
C HIS A 162 -4.96 -15.68 13.06
N LEU A 163 -4.71 -14.40 12.75
CA LEU A 163 -5.47 -13.66 11.74
C LEU A 163 -4.86 -13.85 10.34
N LYS A 164 -5.65 -14.32 9.38
CA LYS A 164 -5.29 -14.47 7.97
C LYS A 164 -5.94 -13.36 7.13
N VAL A 165 -5.13 -12.49 6.54
CA VAL A 165 -5.58 -11.29 5.82
C VAL A 165 -5.24 -11.41 4.34
N GLY A 166 -6.24 -11.17 3.49
CA GLY A 166 -6.09 -10.97 2.05
C GLY A 166 -5.83 -9.51 1.70
N PHE A 167 -5.05 -9.25 0.66
CA PHE A 167 -4.71 -7.92 0.18
C PHE A 167 -4.97 -7.84 -1.32
N ILE A 168 -5.63 -6.76 -1.74
CA ILE A 168 -5.89 -6.41 -3.14
C ILE A 168 -5.35 -5.00 -3.35
N GLY A 169 -4.53 -4.80 -4.38
CA GLY A 169 -3.99 -3.50 -4.77
C GLY A 169 -4.73 -2.97 -5.98
N LEU A 170 -5.36 -1.81 -5.85
CA LEU A 170 -6.16 -1.21 -6.92
C LEU A 170 -5.56 0.14 -7.29
N CYS A 171 -5.33 0.33 -8.58
CA CYS A 171 -4.92 1.59 -9.16
C CYS A 171 -6.15 2.28 -9.75
N LEU A 172 -6.45 3.49 -9.32
CA LEU A 172 -7.46 4.33 -9.97
C LEU A 172 -6.76 5.01 -11.14
N THR A 173 -7.32 4.94 -12.35
CA THR A 173 -6.81 5.78 -13.44
C THR A 173 -7.92 6.52 -14.15
N GLU A 174 -7.89 7.84 -14.00
CA GLU A 174 -8.56 8.77 -14.91
C GLU A 174 -7.60 9.85 -15.47
N GLU A 175 -6.33 9.92 -15.05
CA GLU A 175 -5.49 11.08 -15.38
C GLU A 175 -4.15 10.71 -16.02
N GLY A 176 -3.99 11.09 -17.29
CA GLY A 176 -2.73 11.03 -18.02
C GLY A 176 -2.89 10.88 -19.54
N PRO A 177 -1.92 11.32 -20.36
CA PRO A 177 -1.94 11.06 -21.79
C PRO A 177 -1.94 9.55 -22.06
N ALA A 178 -2.80 9.07 -22.96
CA ALA A 178 -2.88 7.66 -23.36
C ALA A 178 -1.51 7.05 -23.75
N GLU A 179 -0.60 7.91 -24.21
CA GLU A 179 0.80 7.61 -24.48
C GLU A 179 1.55 6.93 -23.31
N ARG A 180 1.25 7.30 -22.05
CA ARG A 180 1.91 6.75 -20.86
C ARG A 180 1.48 5.31 -20.53
N LEU A 181 0.31 4.90 -21.01
CA LEU A 181 -0.30 3.61 -20.71
C LEU A 181 -0.22 2.62 -21.88
N LYS A 182 0.53 2.92 -22.95
CA LYS A 182 0.59 2.09 -24.17
C LYS A 182 0.96 0.62 -23.97
N GLN A 183 1.65 0.29 -22.88
CA GLN A 183 2.09 -1.08 -22.58
C GLN A 183 1.14 -1.82 -21.62
N VAL A 184 0.17 -1.13 -21.04
CA VAL A 184 -0.71 -1.68 -20.01
C VAL A 184 -2.18 -1.41 -20.31
N ARG A 185 -3.04 -2.28 -19.80
CA ARG A 185 -4.47 -2.05 -19.70
C ARG A 185 -4.83 -1.97 -18.23
N ILE A 186 -5.60 -0.95 -17.88
CA ILE A 186 -6.11 -0.79 -16.52
C ILE A 186 -7.58 -1.20 -16.54
N LEU A 187 -7.88 -2.24 -15.77
CA LEU A 187 -9.23 -2.75 -15.62
C LEU A 187 -9.99 -1.88 -14.62
N ASP A 188 -11.32 -1.87 -14.74
CA ASP A 188 -12.17 -1.25 -13.73
C ASP A 188 -11.81 -1.81 -12.34
N PRO A 189 -11.53 -0.95 -11.33
CA PRO A 189 -11.10 -1.40 -10.02
C PRO A 189 -12.12 -2.31 -9.32
N ALA A 190 -13.42 -2.05 -9.49
CA ALA A 190 -14.47 -2.86 -8.86
C ALA A 190 -14.58 -4.23 -9.55
N GLU A 191 -14.50 -4.28 -10.88
CA GLU A 191 -14.44 -5.54 -11.63
C GLU A 191 -13.21 -6.36 -11.23
N ALA A 192 -12.03 -5.73 -11.14
CA ALA A 192 -10.81 -6.39 -10.72
C ALA A 192 -10.91 -6.95 -9.28
N ALA A 193 -11.42 -6.16 -8.34
CA ALA A 193 -11.66 -6.64 -6.99
C ALA A 193 -12.63 -7.82 -6.97
N ALA A 194 -13.73 -7.74 -7.73
CA ALA A 194 -14.73 -8.81 -7.82
C ALA A 194 -14.15 -10.12 -8.38
N MET A 195 -13.13 -10.06 -9.25
CA MET A 195 -12.43 -11.27 -9.73
C MET A 195 -11.65 -12.00 -8.62
N TYR A 196 -10.96 -11.27 -7.74
CA TYR A 196 -10.05 -11.87 -6.76
C TYR A 196 -10.66 -12.14 -5.38
N ILE A 197 -11.72 -11.43 -4.99
CA ILE A 197 -12.43 -11.67 -3.73
C ILE A 197 -12.86 -13.14 -3.55
N PRO A 198 -13.45 -13.83 -4.55
CA PRO A 198 -13.78 -15.25 -4.42
C PRO A 198 -12.56 -16.14 -4.18
N MET A 199 -11.41 -15.83 -4.79
CA MET A 199 -10.16 -16.59 -4.60
C MET A 199 -9.61 -16.41 -3.18
N LEU A 200 -9.66 -15.19 -2.65
CA LEU A 200 -9.30 -14.90 -1.25
C LEU A 200 -10.23 -15.62 -0.27
N LYS A 201 -11.55 -15.58 -0.52
CA LYS A 201 -12.53 -16.32 0.29
C LYS A 201 -12.32 -17.84 0.24
N ALA A 202 -11.96 -18.39 -0.91
CA ALA A 202 -11.62 -19.81 -1.04
C ALA A 202 -10.38 -20.19 -0.23
N GLN A 203 -9.48 -19.24 0.02
CA GLN A 203 -8.36 -19.42 0.94
C GLN A 203 -8.72 -19.26 2.42
N GLN A 204 -9.99 -19.05 2.75
CA GLN A 204 -10.48 -18.91 4.13
C GLN A 204 -9.74 -17.78 4.87
N VAL A 205 -9.55 -16.64 4.23
CA VAL A 205 -9.08 -15.42 4.90
C VAL A 205 -10.15 -14.91 5.86
N ASP A 206 -9.73 -14.37 6.99
CA ASP A 206 -10.61 -13.79 8.01
C ASP A 206 -11.00 -12.35 7.66
N ALA A 207 -10.15 -11.65 6.89
CA ALA A 207 -10.37 -10.30 6.39
C ALA A 207 -9.76 -10.11 4.99
N ILE A 208 -10.30 -9.17 4.23
CA ILE A 208 -9.79 -8.67 2.93
C ILE A 208 -9.72 -7.15 3.04
#